data_AF-A0A5M9JU82-F1
#
_entry.id   AF-A0A5M9JU82-F1
#
_cell.length_a   1.000
_cell.length_b   1.000
_cell.length_c   1.000
_cell.angle_alpha   90.00
_cell.angle_beta   90.00
_cell.angle_gamma   90.00
#
_symmetry.space_group_name_H-M   'P 1'
#
loop_
_entity.id
_entity.type
_entity.pdbx_description
1 polymer ?
#
loop_
_entity_poly.entity_id
_entity_poly.type
_entity_poly.pdbx_seq_one_letter_code
_entity_poly.pdbx_strand_id
1 'polypeptide(L)' 'MTTKEYMHCTTSIDPKWLVSAAPSFFKVADAGKLSKRKKAERIQPLYNKFAAEDDWRLSAQKRQGRGGGGGTWG' A
#
# COMPACT_ATOMS: atom_id res chain seq x y z
N MET A 1 14.90 -1.42 26.26
CA MET A 1 14.18 -1.22 24.99
C MET A 1 12.94 -0.38 25.30
N THR A 2 12.60 0.63 24.50
CA THR A 2 11.44 1.52 24.78
C THR A 2 10.27 1.21 23.83
N THR A 3 9.12 1.84 24.02
CA THR A 3 7.94 1.67 23.14
C THR A 3 8.11 2.30 21.76
N LYS A 4 9.12 3.16 21.58
CA LYS A 4 9.46 3.82 20.32
C LYS A 4 10.90 3.51 19.93
N GLU A 5 11.15 3.46 18.63
CA GLU A 5 12.49 3.37 18.09
C GLU A 5 13.11 4.76 17.95
N TYR A 6 14.37 4.90 18.33
CA TYR A 6 15.12 6.15 18.25
C TYR A 6 16.45 5.92 17.56
N MET A 7 16.81 6.81 16.63
CA MET A 7 18.14 6.85 16.02
C MET A 7 19.01 7.90 16.73
N HIS A 8 20.24 7.53 17.12
CA HIS A 8 21.13 8.42 17.86
C HIS A 8 22.09 9.22 16.94
N CYS A 9 22.64 8.58 15.91
CA CYS A 9 23.64 9.17 15.01
C CYS A 9 23.13 9.17 13.56
N THR A 10 22.27 10.13 13.23
CA THR A 10 21.66 10.23 11.89
C THR A 10 22.34 11.34 11.08
N THR A 11 22.71 11.05 9.83
CA THR A 11 23.23 12.03 8.87
C THR A 11 22.52 11.87 7.52
N SER A 12 22.43 12.95 6.75
CA SER A 12 21.89 12.92 5.39
C SER A 12 22.89 12.31 4.42
N ILE A 13 22.42 11.47 3.49
CA ILE A 13 23.26 10.83 2.47
C ILE A 13 22.63 10.93 1.08
N ASP A 14 23.45 10.93 0.03
CA ASP A 14 23.00 10.72 -1.34
C ASP A 14 22.86 9.21 -1.61
N PRO A 15 21.70 8.71 -2.06
CA PRO A 15 21.48 7.29 -2.33
C PRO A 15 22.51 6.65 -3.28
N LYS A 16 23.10 7.43 -4.19
CA LYS A 16 24.09 6.90 -5.14
C LYS A 16 25.36 6.39 -4.43
N TRP A 17 25.68 6.95 -3.25
CA TRP A 17 26.86 6.54 -2.47
C TRP A 17 26.76 5.10 -1.97
N LEU A 18 25.54 4.61 -1.71
CA LEU A 18 25.33 3.24 -1.23
C LEU A 18 25.67 2.20 -2.30
N VAL A 19 25.31 2.49 -3.55
CA VAL A 19 25.62 1.60 -4.69
C VAL A 19 27.13 1.53 -4.93
N SER A 20 27.86 2.64 -4.77
CA SER A 20 29.32 2.65 -4.91
C SER A 20 30.05 2.04 -3.71
N ALA A 21 29.59 2.29 -2.48
CA ALA A 21 30.26 1.83 -1.27
C ALA A 21 30.00 0.35 -0.96
N ALA A 22 28.84 -0.18 -1.34
CA ALA A 22 28.45 -1.57 -1.07
C ALA A 22 27.68 -2.19 -2.25
N PRO A 23 28.34 -2.43 -3.40
CA PRO A 23 27.71 -2.94 -4.62
C PRO A 23 27.17 -4.37 -4.50
N SER A 24 27.64 -5.16 -3.52
CA SER A 24 27.10 -6.50 -3.24
C SER A 24 25.73 -6.46 -2.56
N PHE A 25 25.38 -5.35 -1.91
CA PHE A 25 24.14 -5.19 -1.15
C PHE A 25 23.13 -4.30 -1.88
N PHE A 26 23.60 -3.24 -2.56
CA PHE A 26 22.74 -2.27 -3.23
C PHE A 26 22.87 -2.32 -4.75
N LYS A 27 21.77 -2.02 -5.44
CA LYS A 27 21.72 -1.88 -6.90
C LYS A 27 20.76 -0.77 -7.32
N VAL A 28 21.02 -0.16 -8.47
CA VAL A 28 20.11 0.82 -9.07
C VAL A 28 18.82 0.13 -9.51
N ALA A 29 17.68 0.74 -9.20
CA ALA A 29 16.39 0.24 -9.64
C ALA A 29 16.15 0.53 -11.12
N ASP A 30 15.64 -0.46 -11.86
CA ASP A 30 15.22 -0.29 -13.26
C ASP A 30 13.94 0.57 -13.33
N ALA A 31 14.01 1.71 -14.02
CA ALA A 31 12.89 2.65 -14.14
C ALA A 31 11.68 2.06 -14.89
N GLY A 32 11.90 1.07 -15.76
CA GLY A 32 10.84 0.41 -16.52
C GLY A 32 10.14 -0.72 -15.75
N LYS A 33 10.64 -1.11 -14.56
CA LYS A 33 10.13 -2.28 -13.83
C LYS A 33 9.77 -1.96 -12.39
N LEU A 34 8.54 -2.32 -12.02
CA LEU A 34 8.07 -2.22 -10.64
C LEU A 34 8.71 -3.31 -9.76
N SER A 35 9.26 -2.93 -8.60
CA SER A 35 9.77 -3.89 -7.61
C SER A 35 8.64 -4.74 -7.02
N LYS A 36 8.98 -5.92 -6.47
CA LYS A 36 7.99 -6.79 -5.80
C LYS A 36 7.25 -6.04 -4.67
N ARG A 37 8.00 -5.26 -3.87
CA ARG A 37 7.44 -4.43 -2.79
C ARG A 37 6.44 -3.42 -3.34
N LYS A 38 6.82 -2.66 -4.37
CA LYS A 38 5.97 -1.63 -4.97
C LYS A 38 4.74 -2.21 -5.68
N LYS A 39 4.82 -3.44 -6.22
CA LYS A 39 3.64 -4.16 -6.75
C LYS A 39 2.64 -4.57 -5.66
N ALA A 40 3.11 -4.80 -4.44
CA ALA A 40 2.26 -5.18 -3.31
C ALA A 40 1.66 -3.97 -2.59
N GLU A 41 2.14 -2.75 -2.85
CA GLU A 41 1.57 -1.53 -2.30
C GLU A 41 0.13 -1.34 -2.82
N ARG A 42 -0.78 -1.00 -1.91
CA ARG A 42 -2.18 -0.70 -2.22
C ARG A 42 -2.45 0.75 -1.84
N ILE A 43 -3.06 1.49 -2.75
CA ILE A 43 -3.55 2.82 -2.44
C ILE A 43 -4.77 2.72 -1.52
N GLN A 44 -4.83 3.60 -0.53
CA GLN A 44 -5.99 3.79 0.32
C GLN A 44 -6.55 5.18 0.05
N PRO A 45 -7.88 5.36 0.06
CA PRO A 45 -8.47 6.68 -0.07
C PRO A 45 -8.10 7.56 1.12
N LEU A 46 -8.19 8.87 0.92
CA LEU A 46 -8.08 9.82 2.02
C LEU A 46 -9.23 9.61 3.02
N TYR A 47 -8.93 9.77 4.31
CA TYR A 47 -9.92 9.65 5.36
C TYR A 47 -11.06 10.67 5.20
N ASN A 48 -12.29 10.20 5.33
CA ASN A 48 -13.49 11.03 5.36
C ASN A 48 -14.36 10.61 6.55
N LYS A 49 -14.57 11.54 7.50
CA LYS A 49 -15.37 11.26 8.71
C LYS A 49 -16.84 10.93 8.47
N PHE A 50 -17.36 11.26 7.28
CA PHE A 50 -18.76 11.06 6.92
C PHE A 50 -19.01 9.78 6.10
N ALA A 51 -17.95 9.10 5.66
CA ALA A 51 -18.05 7.86 4.89
C ALA A 51 -17.77 6.66 5.80
N ALA A 52 -18.50 5.56 5.61
CA ALA A 52 -18.14 4.32 6.28
C ALA A 52 -16.92 3.67 5.59
N GLU A 53 -16.29 2.75 6.30
CA GLU A 53 -15.15 2.01 5.78
C GLU A 53 -15.54 1.26 4.50
N ASP A 54 -14.71 1.35 3.45
CA ASP A 54 -14.89 0.64 2.18
C ASP A 54 -16.13 0.97 1.33
N ASP A 55 -16.95 1.97 1.70
CA ASP A 55 -18.13 2.40 0.91
C ASP A 55 -17.79 2.80 -0.53
N TRP A 56 -16.57 3.27 -0.75
CA TRP A 56 -16.05 3.64 -2.07
C TRP A 56 -15.86 2.43 -3.00
N ARG A 57 -15.84 1.20 -2.48
CA ARG A 57 -15.63 -0.01 -3.27
C ARG A 57 -16.93 -0.42 -3.94
N LEU A 58 -16.90 -0.63 -5.26
CA LEU A 58 -18.03 -1.20 -6.02
C LEU A 58 -18.58 -2.51 -5.42
N SER A 59 -17.72 -3.29 -4.75
CA SER A 59 -18.11 -4.51 -4.04
C SER A 59 -18.98 -4.27 -2.80
N ALA A 60 -18.82 -3.13 -2.12
CA ALA A 60 -19.64 -2.73 -0.98
C ALA A 60 -21.06 -2.37 -1.46
N GLN A 61 -21.15 -1.63 -2.57
CA GLN A 61 -22.41 -1.18 -3.16
C GLN A 61 -23.28 -2.35 -3.69
N LYS A 62 -22.67 -3.41 -4.23
CA LYS A 62 -23.41 -4.58 -4.74
C LYS A 62 -24.18 -5.37 -3.68
N ARG A 63 -23.89 -5.21 -2.39
CA ARG A 63 -24.61 -5.92 -1.31
C ARG A 63 -26.02 -5.38 -1.08
N GLN A 64 -26.30 -4.14 -1.45
CA GLN A 64 -27.60 -3.51 -1.20
C GLN A 64 -28.69 -3.96 -2.21
N GLY A 65 -28.31 -4.66 -3.29
CA GLY A 65 -29.22 -5.14 -4.33
C GLY A 65 -29.51 -6.66 -4.34
N ARG A 66 -29.09 -7.42 -3.33
CA ARG A 66 -29.38 -8.87 -3.22
C ARG A 66 -30.14 -9.22 -1.94
N GLY A 67 -31.18 -8.45 -1.66
CA GLY A 67 -32.17 -8.77 -0.64
C GLY A 67 -33.54 -8.31 -1.10
N GLY A 68 -34.30 -9.19 -1.77
CA GLY A 68 -35.73 -9.00 -2.00
C GLY A 68 -36.17 -9.25 -3.45
N GLY A 69 -36.84 -10.39 -3.68
CA GLY A 69 -37.58 -10.66 -4.91
C GLY A 69 -37.53 -12.13 -5.30
N GLY A 70 -38.54 -12.90 -4.88
CA GLY A 70 -38.69 -14.32 -5.18
C GLY A 70 -38.77 -14.63 -6.67
N GLY A 71 -38.37 -15.85 -7.02
CA GLY A 71 -38.52 -16.42 -8.35
C GLY A 71 -38.55 -17.94 -8.22
N THR A 72 -39.75 -18.48 -8.13
CA THR A 72 -40.06 -19.89 -8.37
C THR A 72 -39.57 -20.27 -9.77
N TRP A 73 -38.63 -21.19 -9.90
CA TRP A 73 -38.37 -21.86 -11.17
C TRP A 73 -37.86 -23.29 -10.94
N GLY A 74 -38.69 -24.25 -11.39
CA GLY A 74 -38.31 -25.58 -11.87
C GLY A 74 -37.82 -26.59 -10.86
#